data_AF-A0A496Q713-F1
#
_entry.id   AF-A0A496Q713-F1
#
_cell.length_a   1.000
_cell.length_b   1.000
_cell.length_c   1.000
_cell.angle_alpha   90.00
_cell.angle_beta   90.00
_cell.angle_gamma   90.00
#
_symmetry.space_group_name_H-M   'P 1'
#
loop_
_entity.id
_entity.type
_entity.pdbx_description
1 polymer ?
#
loop_
_entity_poly.entity_id
_entity_poly.type
_entity_poly.pdbx_seq_one_letter_code
_entity_poly.pdbx_strand_id
1 'polypeptide(L)'
;MALETIDVYVTPLSLNVDGAKVTIIGVVPYDTPDGERRYIVSCQVEWRGWRSPVFQLDVADNRELSIKLRAEIARMKIFVLSGYTHPFAKAR
;
A
#
# COMPACT_ATOMS: atom_id res chain seq x y z
N MET A 1 31.45 -1.17 20.41
CA MET A 1 30.14 -0.52 20.57
C MET A 1 29.30 -0.93 19.38
N ALA A 2 28.23 -1.71 19.58
CA ALA A 2 27.29 -2.01 18.51
C ALA A 2 26.55 -0.71 18.19
N LEU A 3 26.49 -0.35 16.90
CA LEU A 3 25.67 0.76 16.43
C LEU A 3 24.20 0.36 16.67
N GLU A 4 23.52 1.04 17.58
CA GLU A 4 22.07 0.88 17.73
C GLU A 4 21.41 1.50 16.49
N THR A 5 20.89 0.64 15.62
CA THR A 5 20.13 1.05 14.44
C THR A 5 18.73 1.46 14.87
N ILE A 6 18.32 2.68 14.56
CA ILE A 6 16.97 3.17 14.82
C ILE A 6 16.10 2.90 13.59
N ASP A 7 15.13 2.00 13.70
CA ASP A 7 14.14 1.74 12.65
C ASP A 7 12.95 2.71 12.80
N VAL A 8 12.81 3.65 11.86
CA VAL A 8 11.74 4.66 11.85
C VAL A 8 10.68 4.30 10.80
N TYR A 9 9.45 4.07 11.25
CA TYR A 9 8.29 3.87 10.38
C TYR A 9 7.44 5.15 10.35
N VAL A 10 7.50 5.90 9.25
CA VAL A 10 6.75 7.15 9.09
C VAL A 10 5.38 6.86 8.46
N THR A 11 4.34 6.81 9.29
CA THR A 11 2.94 6.68 8.86
C THR A 11 2.03 7.65 9.60
N PRO A 12 0.99 8.23 8.97
CA PRO A 12 0.60 8.01 7.58
C PRO A 12 1.49 8.77 6.59
N LEU A 13 1.81 8.14 5.45
CA LEU A 13 2.59 8.74 4.36
C LEU A 13 1.79 8.68 3.06
N SER A 14 1.68 9.81 2.36
CA SER A 14 1.12 9.86 1.00
C SER A 14 2.22 9.99 -0.04
N LEU A 15 2.20 9.15 -1.06
CA LEU A 15 3.12 9.20 -2.20
C LEU A 15 2.36 9.04 -3.52
N ASN A 16 2.95 9.50 -4.62
CA ASN A 16 2.39 9.33 -5.95
C ASN A 16 3.09 8.16 -6.67
N VAL A 17 2.33 7.15 -7.08
CA VAL A 17 2.82 5.97 -7.82
C VAL A 17 1.98 5.79 -9.07
N ASP A 18 2.62 5.76 -10.24
CA ASP A 18 1.97 5.61 -11.55
C ASP A 18 0.77 6.56 -11.75
N GLY A 19 0.86 7.79 -11.23
CA GLY A 19 -0.19 8.80 -11.31
C GLY A 19 -1.40 8.57 -10.40
N ALA A 20 -1.34 7.60 -9.47
CA ALA A 20 -2.29 7.42 -8.39
C ALA A 20 -1.67 7.91 -7.07
N LYS A 21 -2.48 8.53 -6.21
CA LYS A 21 -2.06 8.90 -4.86
C LYS A 21 -2.27 7.69 -3.95
N VAL A 22 -1.20 7.22 -3.33
CA VAL A 22 -1.21 6.10 -2.39
C VAL A 22 -0.95 6.64 -1.00
N THR A 23 -1.82 6.31 -0.07
CA THR A 23 -1.66 6.59 1.35
C THR A 23 -1.31 5.29 2.07
N ILE A 24 -0.10 5.19 2.61
CA ILE A 24 0.28 4.17 3.56
C ILE A 24 -0.20 4.64 4.94
N ILE A 25 -1.13 3.89 5.52
CA ILE A 25 -1.81 4.23 6.78
C ILE A 25 -1.03 3.69 7.97
N GLY A 26 -0.48 2.48 7.85
CA GLY A 26 0.25 1.81 8.92
C GLY A 26 1.04 0.63 8.39
N VAL A 27 2.16 0.34 9.06
CA VAL A 27 3.03 -0.80 8.77
C VAL A 27 3.17 -1.61 10.05
N VAL A 28 2.77 -2.87 10.04
CA VAL A 28 2.88 -3.78 11.18
C VAL A 28 3.85 -4.89 10.82
N PRO A 29 5.04 -4.94 11.44
CA PRO A 29 5.97 -6.02 11.20
C PRO A 29 5.61 -7.26 12.03
N TYR A 30 5.88 -8.45 11.49
CA TYR A 30 5.68 -9.73 12.17
C TYR A 30 6.70 -10.77 11.69
N ASP A 31 6.92 -11.80 12.49
CA ASP A 31 7.79 -12.92 12.15
C ASP A 31 6.93 -14.13 11.77
N THR A 32 7.25 -14.77 10.66
CA THR A 32 6.59 -16.01 10.24
C THR A 32 7.04 -17.19 11.11
N PRO A 33 6.31 -18.32 11.10
CA PRO A 33 6.76 -19.55 11.78
C PRO A 33 8.16 -20.03 11.33
N ASP A 34 8.57 -19.69 10.11
CA ASP A 34 9.88 -20.02 9.55
C ASP A 34 10.98 -19.02 9.94
N GLY A 35 10.64 -17.99 10.73
CA GLY A 35 11.57 -16.95 11.18
C GLY A 35 11.82 -15.83 10.16
N GLU A 36 11.02 -15.73 9.08
CA GLU A 36 11.12 -14.65 8.10
C GLU A 36 10.42 -13.39 8.62
N ARG A 37 11.10 -12.24 8.57
CA ARG A 37 10.50 -10.93 8.89
C ARG A 37 9.62 -10.47 7.73
N ARG A 38 8.35 -10.21 8.01
CA ARG A 38 7.37 -9.70 7.04
C ARG A 38 6.63 -8.49 7.60
N TYR A 39 5.92 -7.79 6.72
CA TYR A 39 5.24 -6.55 7.02
C TYR A 39 3.83 -6.57 6.44
N ILE A 40 2.85 -6.27 7.27
CA ILE A 40 1.49 -5.96 6.83
C ILE A 40 1.38 -4.45 6.65
N VAL A 41 1.25 -4.02 5.40
CA VAL A 41 1.15 -2.61 5.02
C VAL A 41 -0.31 -2.28 4.69
N SER A 42 -0.93 -1.44 5.52
CA SER A 42 -2.29 -0.94 5.28
C SER A 42 -2.24 0.26 4.34
N CYS A 43 -2.90 0.15 3.20
CA CYS A 43 -2.84 1.10 2.10
C CYS A 43 -4.23 1.60 1.70
N GLN A 44 -4.29 2.78 1.11
CA GLN A 44 -5.44 3.29 0.36
C GLN A 44 -4.96 3.99 -0.91
N VAL A 45 -5.68 3.82 -2.01
CA VAL A 45 -5.32 4.38 -3.32
C VAL A 45 -6.41 5.32 -3.81
N GLU A 46 -6.00 6.47 -4.34
CA GLU A 46 -6.85 7.44 -5.01
C GLU A 46 -6.40 7.63 -6.46
N TRP A 47 -7.37 7.52 -7.38
CA TRP A 47 -7.13 7.76 -8.81
C TRP A 47 -8.38 8.27 -9.50
N ARG A 48 -8.24 9.34 -10.29
CA ARG A 48 -9.34 9.97 -11.07
C ARG A 48 -10.61 10.24 -10.25
N GLY A 49 -10.46 10.78 -9.04
CA GLY A 49 -11.59 11.13 -8.17
C GLY A 49 -12.29 9.94 -7.53
N TRP A 50 -11.70 8.74 -7.59
CA TRP A 50 -12.14 7.55 -6.87
C TRP A 50 -11.10 7.16 -5.83
N ARG A 51 -11.56 6.60 -4.72
CA ARG A 51 -10.78 6.15 -3.57
C ARG A 51 -11.11 4.71 -3.25
N SER A 52 -10.09 3.88 -3.09
CA SER A 52 -10.23 2.48 -2.68
C SER A 52 -10.66 2.37 -1.21
N PRO A 53 -11.28 1.26 -0.79
CA PRO A 53 -11.26 0.89 0.62
C PRO A 53 -9.81 0.71 1.10
N VAL A 54 -9.63 0.68 2.41
CA VAL A 54 -8.34 0.28 3.00
C VAL A 54 -8.12 -1.20 2.70
N PHE A 55 -6.94 -1.53 2.19
CA PHE A 55 -6.52 -2.91 1.96
C PHE A 55 -5.14 -3.14 2.54
N GLN A 56 -4.78 -4.40 2.73
CA GLN A 56 -3.52 -4.80 3.33
C GLN A 56 -2.65 -5.53 2.31
N LEU A 57 -1.36 -5.22 2.31
CA LEU A 57 -0.34 -5.91 1.55
C LEU A 57 0.64 -6.57 2.52
N ASP A 58 0.74 -7.89 2.45
CA ASP A 58 1.79 -8.67 3.11
C ASP A 58 3.04 -8.65 2.22
N VAL A 59 4.16 -8.13 2.72
CA VAL A 59 5.40 -7.92 1.97
C VAL A 59 6.61 -8.21 2.84
N ALA A 60 7.69 -8.74 2.24
CA ALA A 60 8.98 -8.89 2.89
C ALA A 60 9.80 -7.58 2.87
N ASP A 61 9.69 -6.81 1.77
CA ASP A 61 10.49 -5.59 1.59
C ASP A 61 9.80 -4.53 0.71
N ASN A 62 10.48 -3.40 0.54
CA ASN A 62 10.01 -2.29 -0.29
C ASN A 62 9.88 -2.66 -1.78
N ARG A 63 10.66 -3.63 -2.27
CA ARG A 63 10.57 -4.09 -3.67
C ARG A 63 9.28 -4.87 -3.87
N GLU A 64 8.98 -5.81 -3.00
CA GLU A 64 7.73 -6.57 -3.04
C GLU A 64 6.51 -5.66 -2.84
N LEU A 65 6.61 -4.68 -1.92
CA LEU A 65 5.60 -3.63 -1.75
C LEU A 65 5.34 -2.89 -3.05
N SER A 66 6.40 -2.45 -3.75
CA SER A 66 6.25 -1.71 -5.01
C SER A 66 5.53 -2.54 -6.09
N ILE A 67 5.83 -3.83 -6.18
CA ILE A 67 5.24 -4.73 -7.18
C ILE A 67 3.75 -4.97 -6.87
N LYS A 68 3.43 -5.33 -5.63
CA LYS A 68 2.05 -5.60 -5.21
C LYS A 68 1.20 -4.34 -5.29
N LEU A 69 1.74 -3.19 -4.88
CA LEU A 69 1.05 -1.92 -4.96
C LEU A 69 0.73 -1.52 -6.40
N ARG A 70 1.67 -1.72 -7.34
CA ARG A 70 1.43 -1.48 -8.78
C ARG A 70 0.31 -2.38 -9.32
N ALA A 71 0.24 -3.63 -8.89
CA ALA A 71 -0.83 -4.54 -9.28
C ALA A 71 -2.21 -4.05 -8.79
N GLU A 72 -2.30 -3.56 -7.55
CA GLU A 72 -3.54 -2.97 -7.01
C GLU A 72 -3.94 -1.68 -7.74
N ILE A 73 -2.97 -0.80 -8.04
CA ILE A 73 -3.21 0.42 -8.83
C ILE A 73 -3.71 0.05 -10.23
N ALA A 74 -3.09 -0.93 -10.89
CA ALA A 74 -3.52 -1.38 -12.21
C ALA A 74 -4.95 -1.95 -12.17
N ARG A 75 -5.29 -2.74 -11.15
CA ARG A 75 -6.65 -3.27 -10.94
C ARG A 75 -7.66 -2.13 -10.77
N MET A 76 -7.35 -1.16 -9.91
CA MET A 76 -8.21 0.02 -9.72
C MET A 76 -8.41 0.78 -11.03
N LYS A 77 -7.34 1.01 -11.81
CA LYS A 77 -7.42 1.68 -13.11
C LYS A 77 -8.34 0.94 -14.07
N ILE A 78 -8.21 -0.38 -14.18
CA ILE A 78 -9.06 -1.21 -15.04
C ILE A 78 -10.54 -1.06 -14.64
N PHE A 79 -10.85 -1.17 -13.34
CA PHE A 79 -12.21 -1.01 -12.84
C PHE A 79 -12.80 0.40 -13.09
N VAL A 80 -12.03 1.45 -12.82
CA VAL A 80 -12.48 2.83 -13.07
C VAL A 80 -12.68 3.09 -14.57
N LEU A 81 -11.77 2.59 -15.42
CA LEU A 81 -11.87 2.76 -16.88
C LEU A 81 -13.01 1.95 -17.50
N SER A 82 -13.34 0.78 -16.96
CA SER A 82 -14.48 -0.01 -17.42
C SER A 82 -15.84 0.52 -16.93
N GLY A 83 -15.84 1.58 -16.11
CA GLY A 83 -17.04 2.14 -15.49
C GLY A 83 -17.50 1.38 -14.24
N TYR A 84 -16.83 0.28 -13.87
CA TYR A 84 -17.13 -0.48 -12.66
C TYR A 84 -16.52 0.20 -11.42
N THR A 85 -17.25 1.16 -10.87
CA THR A 85 -16.81 1.98 -9.73
C THR A 85 -17.44 1.58 -8.40
N HIS A 86 -18.30 0.56 -8.39
CA HIS A 86 -19.02 0.08 -7.21
C HIS A 86 -18.12 -0.23 -5.99
N PRO A 87 -16.90 -0.79 -6.13
CA PRO A 87 -16.03 -1.03 -4.97
C PRO A 87 -15.39 0.23 -4.40
N PHE A 88 -15.54 1.40 -5.03
CA PHE A 88 -14.79 2.62 -4.72
C PHE A 88 -15.71 3.75 -4.26
N ALA A 89 -15.20 4.57 -3.35
CA ALA A 89 -15.85 5.79 -2.93
C ALA A 89 -15.37 6.98 -3.77
N LYS A 90 -16.17 8.04 -3.89
CA LYS A 90 -15.69 9.30 -4.47
C LYS A 90 -14.64 9.93 -3.55
N ALA A 91 -13.48 10.25 -4.12
CA ALA A 91 -12.48 11.07 -3.44
C ALA A 91 -13.01 12.52 -3.39
N ARG A 92 -13.08 13.09 -2.17
CA ARG A 92 -13.42 14.49 -1.95
C ARG A 92 -12.17 15.35 -2.01
#